data_AF-A0A2V8P8K9-F1
#
_entry.id   AF-A0A2V8P8K9-F1
#
_cell.length_a   1.000
_cell.length_b   1.000
_cell.length_c   1.000
_cell.angle_alpha   90.00
_cell.angle_beta   90.00
_cell.angle_gamma   90.00
#
_symmetry.space_group_name_H-M   'P 1'
#
loop_
_entity.id
_entity.type
_entity.pdbx_description
1 polymer ?
#
loop_
_entity_poly.entity_id
_entity_poly.type
_entity_poly.pdbx_seq_one_letter_code
_entity_poly.pdbx_strand_id
1 'polypeptide(L)' 'MKQSTEAAWKREMKIQKVILRRWPGGLRGWQAAEITGIGCRQLRRSRRRYEEDGYDGLRDRLRGRVSEKR' A
#
# COMPACT_ATOMS: atom_id res chain seq x y z
N MET A 1 -6.60 19.01 3.45
CA MET A 1 -5.91 17.77 3.00
C MET A 1 -4.49 17.78 3.53
N LYS A 2 -4.13 16.95 4.52
CA LYS A 2 -2.74 16.88 4.98
C LYS A 2 -1.90 16.21 3.89
N GLN A 3 -0.89 16.92 3.41
CA GLN A 3 0.12 16.46 2.47
C GLN A 3 0.70 15.15 3.02
N SER A 4 0.70 14.09 2.21
CA SER A 4 1.47 12.89 2.55
C SER A 4 2.93 13.31 2.72
N THR A 5 3.63 12.83 3.76
CA THR A 5 5.08 13.01 3.83
C THR A 5 5.71 12.32 2.61
N GLU A 6 6.81 12.87 2.11
CA GLU A 6 7.47 12.38 0.88
C GLU A 6 7.83 10.89 0.97
N ALA A 7 8.20 10.41 2.18
CA ALA A 7 8.46 9.01 2.46
C ALA A 7 7.21 8.11 2.36
N ALA A 8 6.05 8.62 2.78
CA ALA A 8 4.79 7.89 2.69
C ALA A 8 4.33 7.77 1.23
N TRP A 9 4.47 8.84 0.44
CA TRP A 9 4.19 8.83 -0.99
C TRP A 9 5.09 7.85 -1.74
N LYS A 10 6.41 7.89 -1.48
CA LYS A 10 7.38 6.95 -2.07
C LYS A 10 7.05 5.49 -1.73
N ARG A 11 6.63 5.22 -0.49
CA ARG A 11 6.22 3.87 -0.06
C ARG A 11 4.95 3.41 -0.76
N GLU A 12 3.98 4.30 -0.91
CA GLU A 12 2.70 4.04 -1.58
C GLU A 12 2.88 3.74 -3.06
N MET A 13 3.68 4.56 -3.75
CA MET A 13 4.11 4.35 -5.14
C MET A 13 4.82 3.00 -5.32
N LYS A 14 5.70 2.61 -4.37
CA LYS A 14 6.40 1.32 -4.42
C LYS A 14 5.42 0.15 -4.27
N ILE A 15 4.45 0.25 -3.36
CA ILE A 15 3.41 -0.77 -3.18
C ILE A 15 2.54 -0.88 -4.43
N GLN A 16 2.11 0.24 -5.02
CA GLN A 16 1.32 0.25 -6.25
C GLN A 16 2.08 -0.44 -7.39
N LYS A 17 3.34 -0.05 -7.63
CA LYS A 17 4.20 -0.63 -8.67
C LYS A 17 4.38 -2.14 -8.51
N VAL A 18 4.48 -2.62 -7.27
CA VAL A 18 4.63 -4.06 -6.97
C VAL A 18 3.31 -4.81 -7.13
N ILE A 19 2.16 -4.23 -6.73
CA ILE A 19 0.82 -4.81 -6.93
C ILE A 19 0.51 -4.91 -8.43
N LEU A 20 0.83 -3.88 -9.23
CA LEU A 20 0.55 -3.89 -10.67
C LEU A 20 1.43 -4.91 -11.41
N ARG A 21 2.72 -5.00 -11.05
CA ARG A 21 3.68 -5.95 -11.67
C ARG A 21 3.46 -7.40 -11.26
N ARG A 22 2.65 -7.66 -10.24
CA ARG A 22 2.16 -8.98 -9.84
C ARG A 22 1.18 -9.58 -10.87
N TRP A 23 0.50 -8.76 -11.66
CA TRP A 23 -0.74 -9.16 -12.36
C TRP A 23 -0.63 -9.37 -13.88
N PRO A 24 0.57 -9.64 -14.41
CA PRO A 24 0.59 -10.79 -15.31
C PRO A 24 1.86 -11.60 -15.08
N GLY A 25 1.74 -12.70 -14.33
CA GLY A 25 2.75 -13.77 -14.23
C GLY A 25 4.10 -13.43 -13.58
N GLY A 26 4.37 -12.17 -13.22
CA GLY A 26 5.71 -11.70 -12.82
C GLY A 26 6.18 -12.14 -11.43
N LEU A 27 5.83 -11.40 -10.37
CA LEU A 27 6.45 -11.58 -9.04
C LEU A 27 5.65 -12.51 -8.14
N ARG A 28 6.27 -13.44 -7.41
CA ARG A 28 5.58 -14.21 -6.35
C ARG A 28 5.23 -13.31 -5.16
N GLY A 29 4.11 -13.60 -4.48
CA GLY A 29 3.62 -12.76 -3.39
C GLY A 29 4.61 -12.55 -2.23
N TRP A 30 5.48 -13.54 -1.98
CA TRP A 30 6.54 -13.44 -0.97
C TRP A 30 7.71 -12.55 -1.42
N GLN A 31 8.11 -12.59 -2.70
CA GLN A 31 9.14 -11.69 -3.24
C GLN A 31 8.67 -10.24 -3.20
N ALA A 32 7.40 -10.02 -3.53
CA ALA A 32 6.77 -8.71 -3.43
C ALA A 32 6.75 -8.17 -2.00
N ALA A 33 6.51 -9.03 -1.00
CA ALA A 33 6.53 -8.69 0.41
C ALA A 33 7.93 -8.25 0.88
N GLU A 34 8.97 -8.96 0.45
CA GLU A 34 10.37 -8.63 0.74
C GLU A 34 10.77 -7.26 0.15
N ILE A 35 10.42 -7.01 -1.12
CA ILE A 35 10.71 -5.73 -1.80
C ILE A 35 10.00 -4.55 -1.13
N THR A 36 8.78 -4.76 -0.66
CA THR A 36 7.95 -3.69 -0.06
C THR A 36 8.15 -3.56 1.45
N GLY A 37 8.80 -4.53 2.10
CA GLY A 37 8.94 -4.59 3.55
C GLY A 37 7.59 -4.64 4.28
N ILE A 38 6.58 -5.26 3.66
CA ILE A 38 5.26 -5.51 4.25
C ILE A 38 4.90 -6.98 4.06
N GLY A 39 4.16 -7.56 5.01
CA GLY A 39 3.77 -8.97 4.91
C GLY A 39 2.82 -9.25 3.74
N CYS A 40 2.83 -10.49 3.23
CA CYS A 40 1.95 -10.95 2.13
C CYS A 40 0.47 -10.63 2.36
N ARG A 41 -0.01 -10.74 3.61
CA ARG A 41 -1.40 -10.40 4.00
C ARG A 41 -1.71 -8.92 3.81
N GLN A 42 -0.75 -8.05 4.15
CA GLN A 42 -0.89 -6.61 4.00
C GLN A 42 -0.85 -6.21 2.52
N LEU A 43 0.00 -6.88 1.73
CA LEU A 43 0.02 -6.72 0.27
C LEU A 43 -1.32 -7.11 -0.37
N ARG A 44 -1.93 -8.24 0.05
CA ARG A 44 -3.28 -8.65 -0.41
C ARG A 44 -4.37 -7.65 0.00
N ARG A 45 -4.32 -7.11 1.22
CA ARG A 45 -5.25 -6.06 1.67
C ARG A 45 -5.08 -4.76 0.90
N SER A 46 -3.85 -4.35 0.64
CA SER A 46 -3.58 -3.17 -0.18
C SER A 46 -4.06 -3.37 -1.62
N ARG A 47 -3.94 -4.58 -2.17
CA ARG A 47 -4.52 -4.92 -3.47
C ARG A 47 -6.04 -4.79 -3.47
N ARG A 48 -6.73 -5.39 -2.49
CA ARG A 48 -8.19 -5.28 -2.38
C ARG A 48 -8.64 -3.81 -2.31
N ARG A 49 -7.97 -3.00 -1.50
CA ARG A 49 -8.24 -1.55 -1.42
C ARG A 49 -7.94 -0.83 -2.74
N TYR A 50 -6.92 -1.24 -3.47
CA TYR A 50 -6.61 -0.69 -4.79
C TYR A 50 -7.65 -1.06 -5.85
N GLU A 51 -8.22 -2.26 -5.79
CA GLU A 51 -9.33 -2.69 -6.66
C GLU A 51 -10.64 -1.95 -6.32
N GLU A 52 -10.90 -1.69 -5.03
CA GLU A 52 -12.11 -1.02 -4.55
C GLU A 52 -12.07 0.51 -4.72
N ASP A 53 -10.96 1.15 -4.35
CA ASP A 53 -10.84 2.62 -4.23
C ASP A 53 -9.76 3.20 -5.17
N GLY A 54 -9.17 2.39 -6.05
CA GLY A 54 -8.08 2.83 -6.92
C GLY A 54 -6.86 3.30 -6.14
N TYR A 55 -6.24 4.39 -6.61
CA TYR A 55 -5.06 4.96 -5.96
C TYR A 55 -5.33 5.44 -4.53
N ASP A 56 -6.51 5.99 -4.26
CA ASP A 56 -6.89 6.49 -2.93
C ASP A 56 -7.02 5.37 -1.87
N GLY A 57 -7.19 4.12 -2.32
CA GLY A 57 -7.20 2.93 -1.46
C GLY A 57 -5.86 2.58 -0.84
N LEU A 58 -4.75 3.01 -1.47
CA LEU A 58 -3.40 2.79 -0.97
C LEU A 58 -2.98 3.85 0.04
N ARG A 59 -3.71 4.96 0.12
CA ARG A 59 -3.41 6.10 0.97
C ARG A 59 -3.57 5.72 2.43
N ASP A 60 -2.59 6.09 3.24
CA ASP A 60 -2.58 5.82 4.66
C ASP A 60 -3.61 6.70 5.39
N ARG A 61 -4.84 6.19 5.53
CA ARG A 61 -5.99 6.91 6.12
C ARG A 61 -5.80 7.25 7.61
N LEU A 62 -4.81 6.64 8.29
CA LEU A 62 -4.55 6.84 9.71
C LEU A 62 -3.48 7.92 10.00
N ARG A 63 -2.77 8.43 8.98
CA ARG A 63 -1.78 9.50 9.22
C ARG A 63 -2.47 10.84 9.49
N GLY A 64 -2.53 11.20 10.77
CA GLY A 64 -2.95 12.53 11.24
C GLY A 64 -4.26 12.58 12.02
N ARG A 65 -4.89 11.44 12.31
CA ARG A 65 -5.95 11.33 13.32
C ARG A 65 -5.38 10.64 14.56
N VAL A 66 -5.31 11.37 15.67
CA VAL A 66 -5.08 10.76 16.98
C VAL A 66 -6.33 9.95 17.30
N SER A 67 -6.17 8.72 17.81
CA SER A 67 -7.29 7.93 18.29
C SER A 67 -8.03 8.72 19.36
N GLU A 68 -9.30 9.02 19.12
CA GLU A 68 -10.16 9.77 20.04
C GLU A 68 -10.38 9.03 21.37
N LYS A 69 -9.95 7.77 21.47
CA LYS A 69 -9.90 7.04 22.73
C LYS A 69 -8.62 7.37 23.50
N ARG A 70 -8.74 8.30 24.45
CA ARG A 70 -7.90 8.37 25.65
C ARG A 70 -8.79 8.67 26.86
#